data_AF-A0A1F6R592-F1
#
_entry.id   AF-A0A1F6R592-F1
#
_cell.length_a   1.000
_cell.length_b   1.000
_cell.length_c   1.000
_cell.angle_alpha   90.00
_cell.angle_beta   90.00
_cell.angle_gamma   90.00
#
_symmetry.space_group_name_H-M   'P 1'
#
loop_
_entity.id
_entity.type
_entity.pdbx_description
1 polymer ?
#
loop_
_entity_poly.entity_id
_entity_poly.type
_entity_poly.pdbx_seq_one_letter_code
_entity_poly.pdbx_strand_id
1 'polypeptide(L)' 'MRVVGYFCLNCKREVKTFMNIFLGFKLCCKDCRRDRLILLEDMEKGEFEELVKKFKKSEMRV' A
#
# COMPACT_ATOMS: atom_id res chain seq x y z
N MET A 1 5.40 -14.43 10.92
CA MET A 1 3.98 -14.13 10.59
C MET A 1 4.00 -13.45 9.22
N ARG A 2 3.53 -14.14 8.18
CA ARG A 2 3.48 -13.58 6.81
C ARG A 2 2.23 -12.70 6.70
N VAL A 3 2.39 -11.48 6.22
CA VAL A 3 1.27 -10.55 6.02
C VAL A 3 0.93 -10.58 4.54
N VAL A 4 -0.28 -11.01 4.19
CA VAL A 4 -0.79 -10.94 2.82
C VAL A 4 -1.78 -9.78 2.79
N GLY A 5 -1.41 -8.68 2.15
CA GLY A 5 -2.19 -7.45 2.18
C GLY A 5 -1.73 -6.40 1.16
N TYR A 6 -2.33 -5.22 1.19
CA TYR A 6 -1.93 -4.12 0.32
C TYR A 6 -1.70 -2.85 1.14
N PHE A 7 -0.57 -2.18 0.90
CA PHE A 7 -0.29 -0.88 1.48
C PHE A 7 -0.67 0.23 0.50
N CYS A 8 -1.51 1.16 0.93
CA CYS A 8 -1.80 2.33 0.10
C CYS A 8 -0.81 3.45 0.41
N LEU A 9 -0.09 3.91 -0.61
CA LEU A 9 0.87 5.02 -0.49
C LEU A 9 0.18 6.35 -0.16
N ASN A 10 -1.07 6.54 -0.59
CA ASN A 10 -1.82 7.74 -0.26
C ASN A 10 -2.35 7.72 1.18
N CYS A 11 -2.86 6.57 1.63
CA CYS A 11 -3.38 6.44 3.00
C CYS A 11 -2.26 6.14 4.03
N LYS A 12 -1.06 5.79 3.55
CA LYS A 12 0.13 5.39 4.34
C LYS A 12 -0.18 4.32 5.39
N ARG A 13 -1.09 3.42 5.05
CA ARG A 13 -1.55 2.32 5.90
C ARG A 13 -1.89 1.10 5.05
N GLU A 14 -1.93 -0.06 5.71
CA GLU A 14 -2.52 -1.25 5.12
C GLU A 14 -4.02 -1.00 4.89
N VAL A 15 -4.49 -1.31 3.68
CA VAL A 15 -5.87 -1.09 3.28
C VAL A 15 -6.42 -2.33 2.61
N LYS A 16 -7.75 -2.47 2.68
CA LYS A 16 -8.45 -3.38 1.78
C LYS A 16 -8.54 -2.76 0.40
N THR A 17 -8.34 -3.60 -0.60
CA THR A 17 -8.42 -3.21 -2.00
C THR A 17 -9.70 -3.74 -2.62
N PHE A 18 -10.11 -3.12 -3.72
CA PHE A 18 -11.18 -3.63 -4.56
C PHE A 18 -10.73 -3.55 -6.01
N MET A 19 -11.21 -4.48 -6.83
CA MET A 19 -10.94 -4.47 -8.26
C MET A 19 -11.98 -3.59 -8.94
N ASN A 20 -11.53 -2.49 -9.55
CA ASN A 20 -12.40 -1.59 -10.28
C ASN A 20 -12.47 -2.00 -11.75
N ILE A 21 -13.58 -2.64 -12.12
CA ILE A 21 -13.81 -3.18 -13.46
C ILE A 21 -13.89 -2.05 -14.51
N PHE A 22 -14.46 -0.90 -14.13
CA PHE A 22 -14.61 0.27 -15.02
C PHE A 22 -13.29 0.96 -15.37
N LEU A 23 -12.24 0.74 -14.56
CA LEU A 23 -10.92 1.31 -14.76
C LEU A 23 -9.94 0.28 -15.36
N GLY A 24 -10.47 -0.73 -16.07
CA GLY A 24 -9.68 -1.77 -16.72
C GLY A 24 -9.15 -2.82 -15.73
N PHE A 25 -10.00 -3.27 -14.80
CA PHE A 25 -9.64 -4.26 -13.77
C PHE A 25 -8.48 -3.84 -12.86
N LYS A 26 -8.28 -2.53 -12.69
CA LYS A 26 -7.25 -2.02 -11.78
C LYS A 26 -7.64 -2.26 -10.32
N LEU A 27 -6.66 -2.69 -9.53
CA LEU A 27 -6.79 -2.71 -8.08
C LEU A 27 -6.72 -1.27 -7.54
N CYS A 28 -7.72 -0.90 -6.75
CA CYS A 28 -7.78 0.40 -6.10
C CYS A 28 -7.97 0.27 -4.59
N CYS A 29 -7.42 1.23 -3.84
CA CYS A 29 -7.65 1.36 -2.42
C CYS A 29 -9.14 1.60 -2.15
N LYS A 30 -9.76 0.85 -1.23
CA LYS A 30 -11.18 1.03 -0.90
C LYS A 30 -11.48 2.39 -0.27
N ASP A 31 -10.52 2.95 0.47
CA ASP A 31 -10.70 4.22 1.18
C ASP A 31 -10.49 5.42 0.26
N CYS A 32 -9.36 5.50 -0.45
CA CYS A 32 -9.02 6.67 -1.26
C CYS A 32 -9.30 6.49 -2.77
N ARG A 33 -9.75 5.30 -3.20
CA ARG A 33 -10.06 4.94 -4.60
C ARG A 33 -8.91 5.11 -5.59
N ARG A 34 -7.69 5.33 -5.10
CA ARG A 34 -6.47 5.44 -5.92
C ARG A 34 -5.86 4.07 -6.14
N ASP A 35 -5.17 3.92 -7.28
CA ASP A 35 -4.45 2.70 -7.70
C ASP A 35 -3.01 2.62 -7.18
N ARG A 36 -2.60 3.57 -6.31
CA ARG A 36 -1.29 3.58 -5.65
C ARG A 36 -1.24 2.61 -4.47
N LEU A 37 -1.13 1.32 -4.80
CA LEU A 37 -1.08 0.21 -3.87
C LEU A 37 0.23 -0.56 -4.05
N ILE A 38 0.83 -0.98 -2.96
CA ILE A 38 1.96 -1.91 -2.93
C ILE A 38 1.43 -3.23 -2.42
N LEU A 39 1.65 -4.29 -3.19
CA LEU A 39 1.36 -5.66 -2.76
C LEU A 39 2.35 -6.05 -1.67
N LEU A 40 1.82 -6.43 -0.51
CA LEU A 40 2.57 -7.05 0.56
C LEU A 40 2.40 -8.55 0.38
N GLU A 41 3.13 -9.14 -0.58
CA GLU A 41 3.31 -10.58 -0.68
C GLU A 41 4.69 -10.93 -0.14
N ASP A 42 4.73 -11.83 0.84
CA ASP A 42 5.94 -12.45 1.40
C ASP A 42 7.05 -11.52 1.92
N MET A 43 6.75 -10.24 2.19
CA MET A 43 7.69 -9.39 2.93
C MET A 43 7.74 -9.78 4.41
N GLU A 44 8.94 -10.00 4.95
CA GLU A 44 9.12 -10.10 6.39
C GLU A 44 8.69 -8.78 7.05
N LYS A 45 7.92 -8.88 8.13
CA LYS A 45 7.31 -7.72 8.82
C LYS A 45 8.34 -6.61 9.14
N GLY A 46 9.61 -6.98 9.39
CA GLY A 46 10.71 -6.04 9.63
C GLY A 46 11.05 -5.18 8.42
N GLU A 47 11.15 -5.77 7.23
CA GLU A 47 11.44 -5.04 5.98
C GLU A 47 10.32 -4.07 5.63
N PHE A 48 9.07 -4.49 5.83
CA PHE A 48 7.91 -3.63 5.61
C PHE A 48 7.91 -2.41 6.54
N GLU A 49 8.22 -2.58 7.83
CA GLU A 49 8.31 -1.46 8.77
C GLU A 49 9.46 -0.49 8.41
N GLU A 50 10.59 -0.99 7.94
CA GLU A 50 11.68 -0.13 7.43
C GLU A 50 11.28 0.62 6.18
N LEU A 51 10.58 -0.02 5.24
CA LEU A 51 10.10 0.60 4.02
C LEU A 51 9.11 1.73 4.34
N VAL A 52 8.13 1.46 5.20
CA VAL A 52 7.17 2.47 5.68
C VAL A 52 7.88 3.61 6.41
N LYS A 53 8.89 3.33 7.24
CA LYS A 53 9.71 4.36 7.89
C LYS A 53 10.45 5.21 6.87
N LYS A 54 11.08 4.62 5.85
CA LYS A 54 11.77 5.35 4.77
C LYS A 54 10.80 6.25 4.00
N PHE A 55 9.63 5.75 3.61
CA PHE A 55 8.60 6.53 2.91
C PHE A 55 8.05 7.68 3.76
N LYS A 56 7.80 7.46 5.06
CA LYS A 56 7.39 8.54 5.97
C LYS A 56 8.48 9.60 6.16
N LYS A 57 9.75 9.20 6.16
CA LYS A 57 10.89 10.11 6.33
C LYS A 57 11.17 10.92 5.07
N SER A 58 10.88 10.38 3.88
CA SER A 58 11.10 11.07 2.60
C SER A 58 10.10 12.20 2.33
N GLU A 59 8.92 12.19 2.96
CA GLU A 59 7.96 13.31 2.87
C GLU A 59 8.32 14.51 3.77
N MET A 60 9.38 14.42 4.57
CA MET A 60 9.83 15.51 5.44
C MET A 60 10.99 16.33 4.83
N ARG A 61 11.25 16.15 3.53
CA ARG A 61 12.22 16.93 2.75
C ARG A 61 11.60 17.43 1.44
N VAL A 62 10.51 18.19 1.53
CA VAL A 62 10.15 19.24 0.56
C VAL A 62 9.51 20.38 1.33
#